data_AF-A0A524QUC6-F1
#
_entry.id   AF-A0A524QUC6-F1
#
_cell.length_a   1.000
_cell.length_b   1.000
_cell.length_c   1.000
_cell.angle_alpha   90.00
_cell.angle_beta   90.00
_cell.angle_gamma   90.00
#
_symmetry.space_group_name_H-M   'P 1'
#
loop_
_entity.id
_entity.type
_entity.pdbx_description
1 polymer ?
#
loop_
_entity_poly.entity_id
_entity_poly.type
_entity_poly.pdbx_seq_one_letter_code
_entity_poly.pdbx_strand_id
1 'polypeptide(L)'
;MDGGATLRSLVVGRLRKPHGLKGEVAVFPLTDDPATVFAEGRSVSIVNLEGKPIAGPLEIVQSRTFHREWLLSFAGHHNRPAVAQWGQTFLTASVENLDPPADEEVYLH
;
A
#
# COMPACT_ATOMS: atom_id res chain seq x y z
N MET A 1 -23.76 -19.59 12.45
CA MET A 1 -23.10 -19.62 11.14
C MET A 1 -22.59 -18.21 10.89
N ASP A 2 -21.37 -17.91 11.36
CA ASP A 2 -20.74 -16.62 11.06
C ASP A 2 -20.03 -16.77 9.71
N GLY A 3 -20.71 -16.32 8.66
CA GLY A 3 -20.08 -16.04 7.38
C GLY A 3 -19.19 -14.82 7.54
N GLY A 4 -18.03 -14.99 8.17
CA GLY A 4 -17.00 -13.97 8.22
C GLY A 4 -16.59 -13.64 6.78
N ALA A 5 -16.87 -12.43 6.33
CA ALA A 5 -16.38 -11.96 5.04
C ALA A 5 -14.86 -12.11 5.04
N THR A 6 -14.34 -13.07 4.28
CA THR A 6 -12.90 -13.17 4.05
C THR A 6 -12.53 -11.92 3.27
N LEU A 7 -12.00 -10.90 3.95
CA LEU A 7 -11.52 -9.69 3.30
C LEU A 7 -10.46 -10.08 2.28
N ARG A 8 -10.86 -10.05 1.00
CA ARG A 8 -9.92 -10.30 -0.10
C ARG A 8 -8.99 -9.10 -0.14
N SER A 9 -7.71 -9.35 0.09
CA SER A 9 -6.67 -8.33 0.01
C SER A 9 -5.85 -8.54 -1.25
N LEU A 10 -5.62 -7.47 -2.01
CA LEU A 10 -4.78 -7.50 -3.22
C LEU A 10 -3.44 -6.84 -2.93
N VAL A 11 -2.37 -7.38 -3.50
CA VAL A 11 -1.07 -6.71 -3.49
C VAL A 11 -1.12 -5.52 -4.44
N VAL A 12 -0.80 -4.33 -3.92
CA VAL A 12 -0.94 -3.07 -4.66
C VAL A 12 0.38 -2.30 -4.77
N GLY A 13 1.41 -2.69 -4.03
CA GLY A 13 2.71 -2.03 -4.10
C GLY A 13 3.83 -2.82 -3.47
N ARG A 14 5.07 -2.49 -3.82
CA ARG A 14 6.29 -3.05 -3.21
C ARG A 14 7.03 -1.98 -2.44
N LEU A 15 7.29 -2.24 -1.16
CA LEU A 15 8.10 -1.36 -0.32
C LEU A 15 9.56 -1.44 -0.71
N ARG A 16 10.16 -0.27 -0.88
CA ARG A 16 11.61 -0.09 -1.02
C ARG A 16 12.20 0.21 0.35
N LYS A 17 13.51 0.50 0.39
CA LYS A 17 14.14 0.95 1.62
C LYS A 17 13.51 2.29 2.06
N PRO A 18 13.45 2.58 3.37
CA PRO A 18 12.98 3.87 3.87
C PRO A 18 13.69 5.04 3.20
N HIS A 19 12.95 6.11 2.97
CA HIS A 19 13.43 7.34 2.38
C HIS A 19 13.59 8.41 3.48
N GLY A 20 14.70 9.16 3.42
CA GLY A 20 14.97 10.24 4.37
C GLY A 20 15.02 9.79 5.84
N LEU A 21 14.76 10.74 6.75
CA LEU A 21 14.81 10.53 8.20
C LEU A 21 13.42 10.53 8.87
N LYS A 22 12.39 11.02 8.18
CA LYS A 22 11.04 11.27 8.71
C LYS A 22 10.09 10.08 8.66
N GLY A 23 10.59 8.89 8.33
CA GLY A 23 9.77 7.69 8.23
C GLY A 23 9.00 7.55 6.92
N GLU A 24 9.29 8.39 5.91
CA GLU A 24 8.74 8.21 4.56
C GLU A 24 9.21 6.87 3.98
N VAL A 25 8.32 6.14 3.32
CA VAL A 25 8.64 4.87 2.66
C VAL A 25 8.38 5.02 1.16
N ALA A 26 9.38 4.68 0.35
CA ALA A 26 9.24 4.60 -1.09
C ALA A 26 8.50 3.31 -1.48
N VAL A 27 7.49 3.44 -2.32
CA VAL A 27 6.63 2.36 -2.79
C VAL A 27 6.61 2.34 -4.30
N PHE A 28 6.98 1.21 -4.88
CA PHE A 28 6.76 0.96 -6.30
C PHE A 28 5.31 0.47 -6.50
N PRO A 29 4.47 1.16 -7.28
CA PRO A 29 3.08 0.76 -7.51
C PRO A 29 2.99 -0.56 -8.31
N LEU A 30 2.05 -1.42 -7.93
CA LEU A 30 1.70 -2.67 -8.62
C LEU A 30 0.20 -2.70 -8.97
N THR A 31 -0.37 -1.51 -9.16
CA THR A 31 -1.77 -1.25 -9.46
C THR A 31 -1.85 -0.20 -10.55
N ASP A 32 -2.91 -0.26 -11.35
CA ASP A 32 -3.13 0.67 -12.46
C ASP A 32 -3.66 2.04 -11.99
N ASP A 33 -4.22 2.11 -10.78
CA ASP A 33 -4.66 3.37 -10.14
C ASP A 33 -4.01 3.61 -8.78
N PRO A 34 -2.70 3.91 -8.75
CA PRO A 34 -1.99 4.13 -7.50
C PRO A 34 -2.40 5.42 -6.78
N ALA A 35 -2.94 6.40 -7.50
CA ALA A 35 -3.38 7.65 -6.91
C ALA A 35 -4.58 7.46 -5.98
N THR A 36 -5.54 6.62 -6.40
CA THR A 36 -6.68 6.24 -5.56
C THR A 36 -6.25 5.34 -4.41
N VAL A 37 -5.44 4.32 -4.69
CA VAL A 37 -5.01 3.32 -3.69
C VAL A 37 -4.16 3.94 -2.58
N PHE A 38 -3.26 4.86 -2.95
CA PHE A 38 -2.33 5.49 -2.01
C PHE A 38 -2.77 6.88 -1.56
N ALA A 39 -4.04 7.25 -1.76
CA ALA A 39 -4.56 8.53 -1.28
C ALA A 39 -4.46 8.65 0.25
N GLU A 40 -4.29 9.88 0.74
CA GLU A 40 -4.36 10.18 2.17
C GLU A 40 -5.71 9.73 2.76
N GLY A 41 -5.70 9.19 3.99
CA GLY A 41 -6.85 8.58 4.65
C GLY A 41 -7.15 7.13 4.23
N ARG A 42 -6.53 6.61 3.16
CA ARG A 42 -6.62 5.18 2.82
C ARG A 42 -5.76 4.35 3.76
N SER A 43 -6.14 3.09 3.94
CA SER A 43 -5.44 2.13 4.78
C SER A 43 -4.87 0.98 3.98
N VAL A 44 -3.62 0.62 4.27
CA VAL A 44 -2.91 -0.50 3.65
C VAL A 44 -2.27 -1.38 4.72
N SER A 45 -2.10 -2.66 4.41
CA SER A 45 -1.38 -3.61 5.26
C SER A 45 -0.05 -3.98 4.63
N ILE A 46 0.90 -4.45 5.44
CA ILE A 46 2.21 -4.89 4.98
C ILE A 46 2.28 -6.41 5.11
N VAL A 47 2.70 -7.09 4.05
CA VAL A 47 2.89 -8.54 4.03
C VAL A 47 4.28 -8.92 3.56
N ASN A 48 4.77 -10.08 4.00
CA ASN A 48 6.01 -10.68 3.49
C ASN A 48 5.79 -11.31 2.10
N LEU A 49 6.84 -11.90 1.51
CA LEU A 49 6.78 -12.56 0.21
C LEU A 49 5.81 -13.76 0.17
N GLU A 50 5.57 -14.42 1.31
CA GLU A 50 4.61 -15.52 1.43
C GLU A 50 3.16 -15.01 1.69
N GLY A 51 2.94 -13.70 1.69
CA GLY A 51 1.64 -13.10 2.00
C GLY A 51 1.28 -13.07 3.48
N LYS A 52 2.22 -13.38 4.39
CA LYS A 52 1.97 -13.31 5.85
C LYS A 52 1.96 -11.85 6.31
N PRO A 53 0.99 -11.43 7.15
CA PRO A 53 0.95 -10.09 7.72
C PRO A 53 2.21 -9.76 8.53
N ILE A 54 2.73 -8.55 8.32
CA ILE A 54 3.84 -7.94 9.08
C ILE A 54 3.32 -6.78 9.92
N ALA A 55 2.48 -5.91 9.32
CA ALA A 55 1.92 -4.74 9.97
C ALA A 55 0.61 -4.31 9.31
N GLY A 56 -0.18 -3.50 10.03
CA GLY A 56 -1.37 -2.83 9.52
C GLY A 56 -2.69 -3.35 10.11
N PRO A 57 -3.82 -2.76 9.69
CA PRO A 57 -3.92 -1.69 8.69
C PRO A 57 -3.22 -0.39 9.15
N LEU A 58 -2.50 0.25 8.23
CA LEU A 58 -1.78 1.51 8.43
C LEU A 58 -2.45 2.60 7.60
N GLU A 59 -2.87 3.66 8.26
CA GLU A 59 -3.43 4.84 7.59
C GLU A 59 -2.33 5.67 6.94
N ILE A 60 -2.51 6.01 5.66
CA ILE A 60 -1.66 6.91 4.91
C ILE A 60 -2.01 8.35 5.31
N VAL A 61 -1.06 9.08 5.89
CA VAL A 61 -1.25 10.48 6.32
C VAL A 61 -0.60 11.49 5.39
N GLN A 62 0.35 11.04 4.55
CA GLN A 62 0.89 11.86 3.46
C GLN A 62 1.20 10.97 2.27
N SER A 63 0.93 11.47 1.08
CA SER A 63 1.14 10.74 -0.17
C SER A 63 1.61 11.66 -1.29
N ARG A 64 2.72 11.31 -1.95
CA ARG A 64 3.22 12.08 -3.10
C ARG A 64 4.02 11.23 -4.07
N THR A 65 4.00 11.60 -5.34
CA THR A 65 4.84 10.98 -6.37
C THR A 65 6.32 11.32 -6.16
N PHE A 66 7.19 10.35 -6.44
CA PHE A 66 8.64 10.49 -6.41
C PHE A 66 9.27 9.62 -7.52
N HIS A 67 9.68 10.25 -8.62
CA HIS A 67 10.07 9.55 -9.85
C HIS A 67 8.99 8.56 -10.33
N ARG A 68 9.29 7.26 -10.34
CA ARG A 68 8.36 6.17 -10.71
C ARG A 68 7.74 5.48 -9.49
N GLU A 69 7.86 6.10 -8.32
CA GLU A 69 7.47 5.57 -7.03
C GLU A 69 6.55 6.57 -6.31
N TRP A 70 6.03 6.15 -5.15
CA TRP A 70 5.28 6.98 -4.21
C TRP A 70 6.06 7.08 -2.90
N LEU A 71 6.06 8.25 -2.28
CA LEU A 71 6.51 8.42 -0.90
C LEU A 71 5.28 8.50 -0.01
N LEU A 72 5.16 7.53 0.89
CA LEU A 72 4.07 7.45 1.84
C LEU A 72 4.58 7.70 3.26
N SER A 73 3.78 8.43 4.04
CA SER A 73 3.91 8.53 5.49
C SER A 73 2.73 7.83 6.14
N PHE A 74 2.96 7.12 7.24
CA PHE A 74 1.91 6.41 7.96
C PHE A 74 1.68 7.01 9.36
N ALA A 75 0.43 6.99 9.82
CA ALA A 75 0.09 7.40 11.18
C ALA A 75 0.94 6.62 12.21
N GLY A 76 1.50 7.33 13.20
CA GLY A 76 2.34 6.74 14.25
C GLY A 76 3.77 6.36 13.84
N HIS A 77 4.16 6.50 12.57
CA HIS A 77 5.46 6.06 12.05
C HIS A 77 6.27 7.24 11.49
N HIS A 78 6.78 8.09 12.39
CA HIS A 78 7.34 9.41 12.03
C HIS A 78 8.88 9.44 11.98
N ASN A 79 9.55 8.29 11.98
CA ASN A 79 11.00 8.22 11.94
C ASN A 79 11.51 6.98 11.18
N ARG A 80 12.74 7.07 10.67
CA ARG A 80 13.38 6.01 9.90
C ARG A 80 13.46 4.66 10.63
N PRO A 81 13.84 4.56 11.92
CA PRO A 81 13.84 3.29 12.64
C PRO A 81 12.49 2.57 12.66
N ALA A 82 11.39 3.30 12.84
CA ALA A 82 10.03 2.73 12.91
C ALA A 82 9.64 1.96 11.63
N VAL A 83 10.15 2.39 10.48
CA VAL A 83 9.81 1.82 9.17
C VAL A 83 10.94 0.97 8.55
N ALA A 84 12.08 0.87 9.22
CA ALA A 84 13.29 0.23 8.67
C ALA A 84 13.11 -1.24 8.30
N GLN A 85 12.34 -1.96 9.11
CA GLN A 85 12.08 -3.38 8.93
C GLN A 85 11.18 -3.72 7.74
N TRP A 86 10.49 -2.73 7.16
CA TRP A 86 9.50 -2.96 6.10
C TRP A 86 10.10 -2.98 4.68
N GLY A 87 11.40 -2.70 4.52
CA GLY A 87 12.03 -2.74 3.22
C GLY A 87 11.88 -4.10 2.55
N GLN A 88 11.59 -4.12 1.24
CA GLN A 88 11.45 -5.33 0.42
C GLN A 88 10.19 -6.17 0.71
N THR A 89 9.22 -5.60 1.42
CA THR A 89 7.89 -6.20 1.66
C THR A 89 6.86 -5.67 0.65
N PHE A 90 5.58 -6.04 0.80
CA PHE A 90 4.50 -5.65 -0.10
C PHE A 90 3.37 -4.95 0.66
N LEU A 91 2.74 -3.97 0.01
CA LEU A 91 1.47 -3.42 0.46
C LEU A 91 0.30 -4.24 -0.07
N THR A 92 -0.69 -4.45 0.79
CA THR A 92 -2.00 -4.92 0.40
C THR A 92 -3.09 -3.92 0.75
N ALA A 93 -4.14 -3.87 -0.06
CA ALA A 93 -5.36 -3.13 0.21
C ALA A 93 -6.56 -4.10 0.17
N SER A 94 -7.56 -3.84 1.03
CA SER A 94 -8.81 -4.61 1.00
C SER A 94 -9.61 -4.25 -0.25
N VAL A 95 -10.13 -5.25 -0.97
CA VAL A 95 -10.95 -5.06 -2.18
C VAL A 95 -12.17 -4.18 -1.92
N GLU A 96 -12.73 -4.22 -0.70
CA GLU A 96 -13.88 -3.38 -0.33
C GLU A 96 -13.52 -1.89 -0.19
N ASN A 97 -12.24 -1.58 0.03
CA ASN A 97 -11.70 -0.23 0.15
C ASN A 97 -11.10 0.27 -1.17
N LEU A 98 -11.09 -0.57 -2.20
CA LEU A 98 -10.76 -0.18 -3.56
C LEU A 98 -12.08 0.13 -4.26
N ASP A 99 -12.08 1.19 -5.07
CA ASP A 99 -13.19 1.38 -6.00
C ASP A 99 -13.27 0.14 -6.91
N PRO A 100 -14.48 -0.37 -7.21
CA PRO A 100 -14.60 -1.46 -8.16
C PRO A 100 -13.91 -1.05 -9.46
N PRO A 101 -13.15 -1.97 -10.11
CA PRO A 101 -12.53 -1.66 -11.38
C PRO A 101 -13.61 -1.15 -12.34
N ALA A 102 -13.33 -0.06 -13.05
CA ALA A 102 -14.22 0.40 -14.11
C ALA A 102 -14.43 -0.75 -15.10
N ASP A 103 -15.69 -1.04 -15.43
CA ASP A 103 -16.03 -2.07 -16.41
C ASP A 103 -15.37 -1.72 -17.77
N GLU A 104 -14.43 -2.59 -18.18
CA GLU A 104 -14.00 -2.87 -19.55
C GLU A 104 -13.62 -1.68 -20.47
N GLU A 105 -12.35 -1.28 -20.47
CA GLU A 105 -11.70 -0.79 -21.70
C GLU A 105 -10.64 -1.78 -22.19
N VAL A 106 -11.05 -2.70 -23.06
CA VAL A 106 -10.14 -3.52 -23.86
C VAL A 106 -9.64 -2.72 -25.06
N TYR A 107 -8.33 -2.45 -25.11
CA TYR A 107 -7.67 -2.01 -26.35
C TYR A 107 -7.40 -3.24 -27.23
N LEU A 108 -8.15 -3.40 -28.32
CA LEU A 108 -7.80 -4.32 -29.39
C LEU A 108 -6.53 -3.81 -30.09
N HIS A 109 -5.50 -4.67 -30.21
CA HIS A 109 -4.35 -4.45 -31.09
C HIS A 109 -4.38 -5.43 -32.25
#